data_AF-A0A1I2MPU4-F1
#
_entry.id   AF-A0A1I2MPU4-F1
#
_cell.length_a   1.000
_cell.length_b   1.000
_cell.length_c   1.000
_cell.angle_alpha   90.00
_cell.angle_beta   90.00
_cell.angle_gamma   90.00
#
_symmetry.space_group_name_H-M   'P 1'
#
loop_
_entity.id
_entity.type
_entity.pdbx_description
1 polymer ?
#
loop_
_entity_poly.entity_id
_entity_poly.type
_entity_poly.pdbx_seq_one_letter_code
_entity_poly.pdbx_strand_id
1 'polypeptide(L)'
;MLFGVVVRNSSDDPVYDVQVTCHGFSSPEVATLQCVPPGEFFVANAVDEDSTAEWDYPKPLQEIRDPMRPFTISDARGVDAIVFRDNTGTAWHRAAQGALTNVP
;
A
#
# COMPACT_ATOMS: atom_id res chain seq x y z
N MET A 1 -0.15 -4.42 -18.31
CA MET A 1 -0.98 -4.97 -17.22
C MET A 1 -0.53 -4.28 -15.96
N LEU A 2 -1.43 -3.58 -15.27
CA LEU A 2 -1.09 -2.79 -14.09
C LEU A 2 -1.25 -3.65 -12.83
N PHE A 3 -0.21 -3.71 -12.00
CA PHE A 3 -0.27 -4.33 -10.69
C PHE A 3 -0.23 -3.24 -9.63
N GLY A 4 -0.61 -3.56 -8.40
CA GLY A 4 -0.56 -2.60 -7.31
C GLY A 4 -1.06 -3.19 -6.01
N VAL A 5 -1.16 -2.34 -5.01
CA VAL A 5 -1.68 -2.69 -3.69
C VAL A 5 -2.93 -1.87 -3.39
N VAL A 6 -3.88 -2.51 -2.70
CA VAL A 6 -5.04 -1.82 -2.14
C VAL A 6 -4.75 -1.55 -0.67
N VAL A 7 -4.72 -0.28 -0.30
CA VAL A 7 -4.57 0.17 1.08
C VAL A 7 -5.96 0.55 1.59
N ARG A 8 -6.39 -0.15 2.64
CA ARG A 8 -7.65 0.15 3.32
C ARG A 8 -7.36 0.73 4.69
N ASN A 9 -7.80 1.96 4.92
CA ASN A 9 -7.93 2.49 6.26
C ASN A 9 -9.37 2.24 6.76
N SER A 10 -9.50 1.37 7.76
CA SER A 10 -10.78 0.99 8.36
C SER A 10 -11.09 1.71 9.68
N SER A 11 -10.24 2.65 10.14
CA SER A 11 -10.58 3.51 11.27
C SER A 11 -11.48 4.67 10.84
N ASP A 12 -12.06 5.35 11.82
CA ASP A 12 -12.83 6.58 11.60
C ASP A 12 -11.93 7.81 11.39
N ASP A 13 -10.65 7.69 11.72
CA ASP A 13 -9.65 8.75 11.62
C ASP A 13 -8.62 8.51 10.50
N PRO A 14 -7.99 9.56 9.96
CA PRO A 14 -6.87 9.44 9.04
C PRO A 14 -5.62 8.85 9.70
N VAL A 15 -4.83 8.13 8.91
CA VAL A 15 -3.47 7.70 9.26
C VAL A 15 -2.44 8.34 8.33
N TYR A 16 -1.21 8.49 8.79
CA TYR A 16 -0.17 9.27 8.15
C TYR A 16 1.09 8.45 7.90
N ASP A 17 1.93 8.94 6.99
CA ASP A 17 3.23 8.34 6.61
C ASP A 17 3.17 6.83 6.36
N VAL A 18 2.12 6.37 5.67
CA VAL A 18 1.93 4.95 5.41
C VAL A 18 2.99 4.50 4.41
N GLN A 19 3.83 3.57 4.82
CA GLN A 19 4.81 2.89 3.98
C GLN A 19 4.42 1.42 3.85
N VAL A 20 4.27 0.95 2.61
CA VAL A 20 3.89 -0.43 2.30
C VAL A 20 5.04 -1.14 1.61
N THR A 21 5.76 -1.97 2.35
CA THR A 21 6.85 -2.80 1.83
C THR A 21 6.26 -4.04 1.16
N CYS A 22 6.67 -4.29 -0.08
CA CYS A 22 6.15 -5.38 -0.89
C CYS A 22 7.28 -6.14 -1.60
N HIS A 23 7.04 -7.42 -1.91
CA HIS A 23 7.89 -8.22 -2.79
C HIS A 23 7.16 -8.55 -4.10
N GLY A 24 7.93 -8.93 -5.13
CA GLY A 24 7.37 -9.32 -6.44
C GLY A 24 6.94 -8.16 -7.35
N PHE A 25 7.26 -6.94 -6.94
CA PHE A 25 7.18 -5.72 -7.72
C PHE A 25 8.58 -5.32 -8.16
N SER A 26 8.70 -4.67 -9.32
CA SER A 26 9.99 -4.25 -9.87
C SER A 26 10.43 -2.87 -9.38
N SER A 27 9.61 -2.17 -8.59
CA SER A 27 9.97 -0.86 -8.06
C SER A 27 11.05 -0.99 -7.00
N PRO A 28 12.15 -0.21 -7.08
CA PRO A 28 13.15 -0.14 -6.03
C PRO A 28 12.66 0.65 -4.81
N GLU A 29 11.59 1.45 -4.96
CA GLU A 29 11.03 2.29 -3.91
C GLU A 29 9.87 1.64 -3.17
N VAL A 30 9.63 2.10 -1.94
CA VAL A 30 8.51 1.70 -1.07
C VAL A 30 7.29 2.56 -1.37
N ALA A 31 6.12 1.94 -1.55
CA ALA A 31 4.87 2.66 -1.74
C ALA A 31 4.56 3.52 -0.51
N THR A 32 4.56 4.84 -0.69
CA THR A 32 4.42 5.81 0.42
C THR A 32 3.18 6.69 0.23
N LEU A 33 2.32 6.77 1.26
CA LEU A 33 1.13 7.60 1.29
C LEU A 33 1.20 8.54 2.50
N GLN A 34 1.20 9.85 2.26
CA GLN A 34 1.37 10.84 3.32
C GLN A 34 0.17 10.93 4.28
N CYS A 35 -1.04 10.77 3.74
CA CYS A 35 -2.28 10.79 4.51
C CYS A 35 -3.28 9.84 3.85
N VAL A 36 -3.81 8.90 4.62
CA VAL A 36 -4.81 7.93 4.18
C VAL A 36 -6.07 8.14 5.02
N PRO A 37 -7.09 8.85 4.51
CA PRO A 37 -8.36 9.00 5.22
C PRO A 37 -9.10 7.66 5.25
N PRO A 38 -10.18 7.54 6.04
CA PRO A 38 -11.04 6.37 6.02
C PRO A 38 -11.49 6.01 4.60
N GLY A 39 -11.30 4.74 4.21
CA GLY A 39 -11.64 4.25 2.87
C GLY A 39 -10.59 3.34 2.25
N GLU A 40 -10.70 3.15 0.94
CA GLU A 40 -9.88 2.24 0.15
C GLU A 40 -9.21 2.98 -1.00
N PHE A 41 -7.90 2.81 -1.12
CA PHE A 41 -7.05 3.47 -2.10
C PHE A 41 -6.22 2.42 -2.84
N PHE A 42 -6.18 2.53 -4.17
CA PHE A 42 -5.31 1.72 -4.99
C PHE A 42 -4.02 2.49 -5.29
N VAL A 43 -2.88 1.86 -4.99
CA VAL A 43 -1.54 2.37 -5.32
C VAL A 43 -0.97 1.47 -6.40
N ALA A 44 -0.86 2.02 -7.61
CA ALA A 44 -0.41 1.26 -8.77
C ALA A 44 1.11 1.22 -8.82
N ASN A 45 1.67 0.06 -9.15
CA ASN A 45 3.06 -0.06 -9.58
C ASN A 45 3.08 0.04 -11.10
N ALA A 46 3.34 1.26 -11.60
CA ALA A 46 3.48 1.53 -13.02
C ALA A 46 4.90 1.20 -13.46
N VAL A 47 5.05 0.75 -14.70
CA VAL A 47 6.37 0.63 -15.35
C VAL A 47 6.46 1.77 -16.34
N ASP A 48 7.45 2.64 -16.17
CA ASP A 48 7.67 3.78 -17.05
C ASP A 48 8.39 3.36 -18.36
N GLU A 49 8.50 4.28 -19.32
CA GLU A 49 9.11 4.06 -20.64
C GLU A 49 10.57 3.57 -20.53
N ASP A 50 11.30 4.01 -19.50
CA ASP A 50 12.68 3.59 -19.19
C ASP A 50 12.76 2.22 -18.49
N SER A 51 11.63 1.50 -18.38
CA SER A 51 11.48 0.21 -17.69
C SER A 51 11.77 0.25 -16.18
N THR A 52 11.87 1.44 -15.60
CA THR A 52 11.85 1.64 -14.15
C THR A 52 10.42 1.56 -13.66
N ALA A 53 10.17 0.72 -12.66
CA ALA A 53 8.86 0.67 -12.04
C ALA A 53 8.79 1.66 -10.88
N GLU A 54 7.72 2.45 -10.84
CA GLU A 54 7.47 3.45 -9.82
C GLU A 54 6.05 3.29 -9.27
N TRP A 55 5.83 3.78 -8.05
CA TRP A 55 4.51 3.82 -7.45
C TRP A 55 3.79 5.10 -7.88
N ASP A 56 2.65 4.96 -8.57
CA ASP A 56 1.80 6.08 -8.96
C ASP A 56 1.01 6.62 -7.76
N TYR A 57 0.45 7.82 -7.93
CA TYR A 57 -0.39 8.46 -6.92
C TYR A 57 -1.59 7.57 -6.55
N PRO A 58 -1.89 7.44 -5.24
CA PRO A 58 -3.06 6.68 -4.78
C PRO A 58 -4.35 7.24 -5.35
N LYS A 59 -5.21 6.36 -5.85
CA LYS A 59 -6.55 6.72 -6.33
C LYS A 59 -7.61 6.04 -5.48
N PRO A 60 -8.72 6.71 -5.12
CA PRO A 60 -9.84 6.03 -4.47
C PRO A 60 -10.28 4.82 -5.27
N LEU A 61 -10.51 3.69 -4.60
CA LEU A 61 -10.79 2.42 -5.28
C LEU A 61 -11.98 2.50 -6.23
N GLN A 62 -12.99 3.30 -5.87
CA GLN A 62 -14.19 3.58 -6.65
C GLN A 62 -13.93 4.28 -8.00
N GLU A 63 -12.78 4.93 -8.17
CA GLU A 63 -12.41 5.59 -9.42
C GLU A 63 -11.78 4.62 -10.43
N ILE A 64 -11.36 3.44 -9.98
CA ILE A 64 -10.80 2.39 -10.83
C ILE A 64 -11.94 1.69 -11.57
N ARG A 65 -12.01 1.91 -12.88
CA ARG A 65 -13.06 1.33 -13.74
C ARG A 65 -12.75 -0.09 -14.18
N ASP A 66 -11.48 -0.48 -14.18
CA ASP A 66 -11.05 -1.81 -14.60
C ASP A 66 -11.29 -2.84 -13.49
N PRO A 67 -11.75 -4.05 -13.83
CA PRO A 67 -11.96 -5.11 -12.84
C PRO A 67 -10.63 -5.51 -12.20
N MET A 68 -10.50 -5.22 -10.91
CA MET A 68 -9.36 -5.67 -10.12
C MET A 68 -9.43 -7.17 -9.85
N ARG A 69 -8.28 -7.85 -9.97
CA ARG A 69 -8.14 -9.28 -9.65
C ARG A 69 -7.18 -9.45 -8.49
N PRO A 70 -7.66 -9.79 -7.29
CA PRO A 70 -6.79 -10.19 -6.20
C PRO A 70 -6.02 -11.45 -6.59
N PHE A 71 -4.70 -11.44 -6.40
CA PHE A 71 -3.86 -12.63 -6.56
C PHE A 71 -3.59 -13.20 -5.17
N THR A 72 -4.46 -14.09 -4.70
CA THR A 72 -4.39 -14.65 -3.33
C THR A 72 -3.72 -16.01 -3.24
N ILE A 73 -3.32 -16.59 -4.37
CA ILE A 73 -2.84 -17.99 -4.46
C ILE A 73 -1.31 -18.06 -4.64
N SER A 74 -0.68 -17.00 -5.13
CA SER A 74 0.75 -17.00 -5.44
C SER A 74 1.55 -16.24 -4.38
N ASP A 75 2.66 -16.83 -3.97
CA ASP A 75 3.75 -16.23 -3.18
C ASP A 75 4.68 -15.34 -4.02
N ALA A 76 4.40 -15.17 -5.31
CA ALA A 76 5.24 -14.36 -6.19
C ALA A 76 5.12 -12.87 -5.91
N ARG A 77 4.06 -12.42 -5.22
CA ARG A 77 3.78 -11.01 -4.88
C ARG A 77 3.04 -10.92 -3.55
N GLY A 78 3.41 -9.95 -2.73
CA GLY A 78 2.77 -9.76 -1.43
C GLY A 78 3.25 -8.53 -0.67
N VAL A 79 2.59 -8.28 0.46
CA VAL A 79 2.93 -7.21 1.41
C VAL A 79 3.72 -7.81 2.56
N ASP A 80 4.94 -7.31 2.78
CA ASP A 80 5.85 -7.81 3.82
C ASP A 80 5.76 -7.01 5.11
N ALA A 81 5.49 -5.71 5.01
CA ALA A 81 5.35 -4.84 6.17
C ALA A 81 4.53 -3.60 5.83
N ILE A 82 3.89 -3.04 6.85
CA ILE A 82 3.27 -1.71 6.81
C ILE A 82 3.79 -0.92 8.01
N VAL A 83 4.31 0.27 7.77
CA VAL A 83 4.61 1.25 8.82
C VAL A 83 3.67 2.43 8.63
N PHE A 84 3.10 2.97 9.70
CA PHE A 84 2.24 4.15 9.65
C PHE A 84 2.19 4.85 11.00
N ARG A 85 1.65 6.07 10.99
CA ARG A 85 1.37 6.86 12.18
C ARG A 85 -0.13 7.08 12.31
N ASP A 86 -0.70 6.82 13.48
CA ASP A 86 -2.13 7.09 13.71
C ASP A 86 -2.40 8.58 13.98
N ASN A 87 -3.67 8.93 14.17
CA ASN A 87 -4.11 10.30 14.44
C ASN A 87 -3.62 10.88 15.76
N THR A 88 -3.15 10.05 16.70
CA THR A 88 -2.55 10.48 17.96
C THR A 88 -1.05 10.75 17.83
N GLY A 89 -0.46 10.44 16.67
CA GLY A 89 0.97 10.53 16.42
C GLY A 89 1.74 9.26 16.79
N THR A 90 1.05 8.19 17.18
CA THR A 90 1.68 6.92 17.57
C THR A 90 2.10 6.15 16.32
N ALA A 91 3.34 5.67 16.30
CA ALA A 91 3.86 4.86 15.21
C ALA A 91 3.53 3.37 15.39
N TRP A 92 3.16 2.74 14.28
CA TRP A 92 2.75 1.35 14.22
C TRP A 92 3.48 0.62 13.10
N HIS A 93 3.78 -0.65 13.35
CA HIS A 93 4.35 -1.58 12.39
C HIS A 93 3.49 -2.84 12.34
N ARG A 94 3.02 -3.18 11.15
CA ARG A 94 2.34 -4.44 10.84
C ARG A 94 3.28 -5.30 10.01
N ALA A 95 3.69 -6.45 10.53
CA ALA A 95 4.53 -7.38 9.78
C ALA A 95 3.71 -8.30 8.84
N ALA A 96 4.39 -9.07 7.99
CA ALA A 96 3.80 -9.91 6.93
C ALA A 96 2.73 -10.89 7.42
N GLN A 97 2.96 -11.47 8.60
CA GLN A 97 2.03 -12.37 9.30
C GLN A 97 0.82 -11.66 9.93
N GLY A 98 0.74 -10.33 9.82
CA GLY A 98 -0.36 -9.50 10.28
C GLY A 98 -0.26 -9.01 11.72
N ALA A 99 0.81 -9.33 12.44
CA ALA A 99 1.01 -8.85 13.80
C ALA A 99 1.22 -7.33 13.79
N LEU A 100 0.44 -6.60 14.59
CA LEU A 100 0.52 -5.16 14.74
C LEU A 100 1.21 -4.81 16.07
N THR A 101 2.30 -4.06 15.99
CA THR A 101 3.10 -3.64 17.14
C THR A 101 3.37 -2.14 17.09
N ASN A 102 3.41 -1.51 18.26
CA ASN A 102 3.85 -0.13 18.39
C ASN A 102 5.35 -0.03 18.10
N VAL A 103 5.77 1.03 17.41
CA VAL A 103 7.18 1.33 17.16
C VAL A 103 7.60 2.45 18.14
N PRO A 104 8.67 2.25 18.93
CA PRO A 104 9.14 3.24 19.89
C PRO A 104 9.65 4.52 19.25
#